data_AF-A0A1G9CGA8-F1
#
_entry.id   AF-A0A1G9CGA8-F1
#
_cell.length_a   1.000
_cell.length_b   1.000
_cell.length_c   1.000
_cell.angle_alpha   90.00
_cell.angle_beta   90.00
_cell.angle_gamma   90.00
#
_symmetry.space_group_name_H-M   'P 1'
#
loop_
_entity.id
_entity.type
_entity.pdbx_description
1 polymer ?
#
loop_
_entity_poly.entity_id
_entity_poly.type
_entity_poly.pdbx_seq_one_letter_code
_entity_poly.pdbx_strand_id
1 'polypeptide(L)' 'MTYDLERLLRWEQAGATWEAIWPRAGEVTIVLCTCDSGEEVDRYTSAAADLLDHVRSHSEE' A
#
# COMPACT_ATOMS: atom_id res chain seq x y z
N MET A 1 5.89 -5.63 11.93
CA MET A 1 4.99 -6.12 10.87
C MET A 1 3.56 -6.11 11.35
N THR A 2 2.80 -5.15 10.82
CA THR A 2 1.34 -5.09 10.97
C THR A 2 0.71 -5.93 9.86
N TYR A 3 -0.48 -6.51 10.11
CA TYR A 3 -1.25 -7.26 9.12
C TYR A 3 -1.39 -6.52 7.77
N ASP A 4 -1.57 -5.20 7.84
CA ASP A 4 -1.65 -4.31 6.69
C ASP A 4 -0.37 -4.32 5.82
N LEU A 5 0.80 -4.29 6.45
CA LEU A 5 2.09 -4.38 5.74
C LEU A 5 2.27 -5.77 5.11
N GLU A 6 1.96 -6.84 5.85
CA GLU A 6 2.07 -8.20 5.33
C GLU A 6 1.16 -8.40 4.10
N ARG A 7 -0.03 -7.78 4.13
CA ARG A 7 -0.95 -7.76 3.00
C ARG A 7 -0.38 -7.04 1.79
N LEU A 8 0.21 -5.86 1.96
CA LEU A 8 0.84 -5.10 0.88
C LEU A 8 2.02 -5.86 0.26
N LEU A 9 2.93 -6.37 1.10
CA LEU A 9 4.07 -7.15 0.64
C LEU A 9 3.64 -8.38 -0.15
N ARG A 10 2.59 -9.07 0.29
CA ARG A 10 2.03 -10.20 -0.46
C ARG A 10 1.49 -9.76 -1.82
N TRP A 11 0.93 -8.57 -1.92
CA TRP A 11 0.43 -7.99 -3.17
C TRP A 11 1.57 -7.73 -4.16
N GLU A 12 2.65 -7.10 -3.68
CA GLU A 12 3.87 -6.86 -4.45
C GLU A 12 4.50 -8.18 -4.93
N GLN A 13 4.58 -9.18 -4.05
CA GLN A 13 5.08 -10.51 -4.39
C GLN A 13 4.21 -11.24 -5.43
N ALA A 14 2.93 -10.88 -5.55
CA ALA A 14 2.04 -11.39 -6.59
C ALA A 14 2.23 -10.66 -7.94
N GLY A 15 3.04 -9.60 -7.98
CA GLY A 15 3.29 -8.77 -9.17
C GLY A 15 2.15 -7.79 -9.47
N ALA A 16 1.24 -7.57 -8.51
CA ALA A 16 0.14 -6.64 -8.68
C ALA A 16 0.54 -5.22 -8.24
N THR A 17 -0.02 -4.22 -8.92
CA THR A 17 0.25 -2.81 -8.63
C THR A 17 -0.59 -2.31 -7.46
N TRP A 18 -0.08 -1.26 -6.83
CA TRP A 18 -0.75 -0.58 -5.74
C TRP A 18 -0.36 0.90 -5.76
N GLU A 19 -1.19 1.73 -5.14
CA GLU A 19 -0.99 3.17 -5.02
C GLU A 19 -1.13 3.58 -3.56
N ALA A 20 -0.27 4.49 -3.12
CA ALA A 20 -0.35 5.09 -1.80
C ALA A 20 -0.88 6.52 -1.87
N ILE A 21 -1.93 6.76 -1.11
CA ILE A 21 -2.53 8.08 -0.95
C ILE A 21 -2.28 8.53 0.49
N TRP A 22 -1.72 9.72 0.65
CA TRP A 22 -1.41 10.31 1.96
C TRP A 22 -2.46 11.38 2.30
N PRO A 23 -3.62 11.01 2.89
CA PRO A 23 -4.67 11.98 3.19
C PRO A 23 -4.28 12.94 4.32
N ARG A 24 -3.42 12.50 5.26
CA ARG A 24 -2.95 13.30 6.39
C ARG A 24 -1.62 12.77 6.93
N ALA A 25 -0.88 13.62 7.64
CA ALA A 25 0.38 13.23 8.27
C ALA A 25 0.15 12.10 9.29
N GLY A 26 0.82 10.97 9.10
CA GLY A 26 0.72 9.79 9.97
C GLY A 26 -0.29 8.73 9.53
N GLU A 27 -0.99 8.93 8.41
CA GLU A 27 -1.87 7.92 7.83
C GLU A 27 -1.68 7.82 6.32
N VAL A 28 -1.81 6.59 5.85
CA VAL A 28 -1.74 6.26 4.43
C VAL A 28 -2.92 5.39 4.05
N THR A 29 -3.47 5.64 2.87
CA THR A 29 -4.46 4.78 2.24
C THR A 29 -3.79 4.04 1.11
N ILE A 30 -3.80 2.72 1.20
CA ILE A 30 -3.27 1.84 0.18
C ILE A 30 -4.42 1.41 -0.70
N VAL A 31 -4.27 1.66 -1.99
CA VAL A 31 -5.17 1.21 -3.06
C VAL A 31 -4.48 0.06 -3.75
N LEU A 32 -5.06 -1.13 -3.68
CA LEU A 32 -4.59 -2.32 -4.38
C LEU A 32 -5.27 -2.35 -5.75
N CYS A 33 -4.47 -2.45 -6.80
CA CYS A 33 -4.95 -2.47 -8.18
C CYS A 33 -4.78 -3.87 -8.78
N THR A 34 -5.65 -4.23 -9.72
CA THR A 34 -5.49 -5.46 -10.51
C THR A 34 -4.20 -5.40 -11.34
N CYS A 35 -3.54 -6.55 -11.48
CA CYS A 35 -2.37 -6.69 -12.34
C CYS A 35 -2.68 -6.48 -13.84
N ASP A 36 -3.94 -6.70 -14.26
CA ASP A 36 -4.31 -6.75 -15.68
C ASP A 36 -4.85 -5.43 -16.22
N SER A 37 -5.66 -4.71 -15.43
CA SER A 37 -6.35 -3.49 -15.88
C SER A 37 -6.05 -2.26 -15.02
N GLY A 38 -5.31 -2.39 -13.91
CA GLY A 38 -5.06 -1.29 -12.98
C GLY A 38 -6.30 -0.84 -12.20
N GLU A 39 -7.38 -1.62 -12.24
CA GLU A 39 -8.64 -1.30 -11.55
C GLU A 39 -8.49 -1.55 -10.04
N GLU A 40 -9.01 -0.63 -9.21
CA GLU A 40 -9.01 -0.76 -7.74
C GLU A 40 -9.79 -2.02 -7.35
N VAL A 41 -9.11 -3.00 -6.74
CA VAL A 41 -9.75 -4.19 -6.19
C VAL A 41 -10.08 -4.04 -4.72
N ASP A 42 -9.25 -3.30 -4.00
CA ASP A 42 -9.37 -3.13 -2.57
C ASP A 42 -8.64 -1.88 -2.15
N ARG A 43 -9.13 -1.23 -1.10
CA ARG A 43 -8.48 -0.09 -0.49
C ARG A 43 -8.64 -0.15 1.01
N TYR A 44 -7.57 0.19 1.72
CA TYR A 44 -7.59 0.26 3.17
C TYR A 44 -6.71 1.39 3.67
N THR A 45 -7.10 1.96 4.82
CA THR A 45 -6.36 3.03 5.48
C THR A 45 -5.66 2.49 6.70
N SER A 46 -4.41 2.91 6.89
CA SER A 46 -3.55 2.43 7.97
C SER A 46 -2.68 3.56 8.51
N ALA A 47 -2.51 3.55 9.83
CA ALA A 47 -1.65 4.47 10.57
C ALA A 47 -0.41 3.76 11.15
N ALA A 48 -0.14 2.54 10.71
CA ALA A 48 0.94 1.71 11.25
C ALA A 48 2.31 2.26 10.81
N ALA A 49 3.19 2.55 11.77
CA ALA A 49 4.52 3.09 11.51
C ALA A 49 5.33 2.24 10.49
N ASP A 50 5.25 0.92 10.60
CA ASP A 50 5.91 -0.06 9.72
C ASP A 50 5.46 0.07 8.25
N LEU A 51 4.16 0.30 8.02
CA LEU A 51 3.60 0.51 6.68
C LEU A 51 3.97 1.89 6.14
N LEU A 52 3.90 2.92 6.98
CA LEU A 52 4.25 4.29 6.59
C LEU A 52 5.72 4.38 6.16
N ASP A 53 6.62 3.68 6.86
CA ASP A 53 8.05 3.61 6.52
C ASP A 53 8.28 2.93 5.17
N HIS A 54 7.68 1.74 4.96
CA HIS A 54 7.75 1.01 3.70
C HIS A 54 7.26 1.82 2.50
N VAL A 55 6.07 2.42 2.64
CA VAL A 55 5.44 3.20 1.56
C VAL A 55 6.20 4.49 1.27
N ARG A 56 6.77 5.12 2.31
CA ARG A 56 7.63 6.30 2.12
C ARG A 56 8.85 5.94 1.28
N SER A 57 9.54 4.86 1.64
CA SER A 57 10.70 4.39 0.88
C SER A 57 10.36 4.10 -0.58
N HIS A 58 9.17 3.56 -0.86
CA HIS A 58 8.74 3.24 -2.23
C HIS A 58 8.25 4.47 -3.02
N SER A 59 7.87 5.57 -2.35
CA SER A 59 7.43 6.81 -3.02
C SER A 59 8.60 7.70 -3.46
N GLU A 60 9.81 7.41 -3.01
CA GLU A 60 11.04 8.15 -3.35
C GLU A 60 11.78 7.57 -4.57
N GLU A 61 11.30 6.45 -5.13
CA GLU A 61 11.91 5.70 -6.25
C GLU A 61 11.32 6.07 -7.63
#